data_AF-A0AAU9QV86-F1
#
_entry.id   AF-A0AAU9QV86-F1
#
_cell.length_a   1.000
_cell.length_b   1.000
_cell.length_c   1.000
_cell.angle_alpha   90.00
_cell.angle_beta   90.00
_cell.angle_gamma   90.00
#
_symmetry.space_group_name_H-M   'P 1'
#
loop_
_entity.id
_entity.type
_entity.pdbx_description
1 polymer ?
#
loop_
_entity_poly.entity_id
_entity_poly.type
_entity_poly.pdbx_seq_one_letter_code
_entity_poly.pdbx_strand_id
1 'polypeptide(L)'
;MLNWLIFSLPTTIAYTYECFGLFAVSRLLYLFPVRFNYPPALFHLGHLHISCEIRNASHEEGIRLIKLAAVKGYKPASEWLEKFKPLVDASNESAKKSQIIFKELTSGLFRNVKIINYIIAFLFHLAIAIAIYNHL
;
A
#
# COMPACT_ATOMS: atom_id res chain seq x y z
N MET A 1 -16.68 13.38 7.65
CA MET A 1 -17.31 12.58 6.58
C MET A 1 -16.64 12.80 5.22
N LEU A 2 -16.48 14.04 4.75
CA LEU A 2 -15.84 14.34 3.46
C LEU A 2 -14.39 13.84 3.34
N ASN A 3 -13.55 14.04 4.37
CA ASN A 3 -12.18 13.49 4.38
C ASN A 3 -12.13 11.96 4.33
N TRP A 4 -13.14 11.28 4.89
CA TRP A 4 -13.24 9.83 4.83
C TRP A 4 -13.54 9.36 3.41
N LEU A 5 -14.50 10.00 2.72
CA LEU A 5 -14.84 9.70 1.32
C LEU A 5 -13.68 9.98 0.34
N ILE A 6 -12.94 11.07 0.56
CA ILE A 6 -11.92 11.54 -0.40
C ILE A 6 -10.57 10.84 -0.20
N PHE A 7 -10.19 10.52 1.05
CA PHE A 7 -8.86 9.98 1.34
C PHE A 7 -8.90 8.58 1.93
N SER A 8 -9.75 8.34 2.94
CA SER A 8 -9.81 7.04 3.61
C SER A 8 -10.38 5.95 2.70
N LEU A 9 -11.49 6.19 2.01
CA LEU A 9 -12.14 5.22 1.14
C LEU A 9 -11.22 4.73 0.00
N PRO A 10 -10.58 5.59 -0.81
CA PRO A 10 -9.61 5.13 -1.81
C PRO A 10 -8.45 4.35 -1.20
N THR A 11 -7.97 4.74 -0.02
CA THR A 11 -6.87 4.05 0.66
C THR A 11 -7.29 2.68 1.18
N THR A 12 -8.50 2.54 1.73
CA THR A 12 -9.06 1.26 2.15
C THR A 12 -9.25 0.33 0.96
N ILE A 13 -9.82 0.83 -0.13
CA ILE A 13 -9.99 0.05 -1.37
C ILE A 13 -8.62 -0.41 -1.89
N ALA A 14 -7.64 0.49 -1.94
CA ALA A 14 -6.28 0.19 -2.36
C ALA A 14 -5.65 -0.94 -1.53
N TYR A 15 -5.81 -0.88 -0.20
CA TYR A 15 -5.30 -1.91 0.71
C TYR A 15 -5.99 -3.25 0.49
N THR A 16 -7.30 -3.27 0.27
CA THR A 16 -8.00 -4.51 -0.07
C THR A 16 -7.42 -5.15 -1.33
N TYR A 17 -7.19 -4.35 -2.38
CA TYR A 17 -6.53 -4.84 -3.60
C TYR A 17 -5.09 -5.31 -3.34
N GLU A 18 -4.38 -4.69 -2.39
CA GLU A 18 -3.01 -5.07 -2.03
C GLU A 18 -3.00 -6.45 -1.38
N CYS A 19 -3.94 -6.72 -0.49
CA CYS A 19 -4.12 -8.05 0.13
C CYS A 19 -4.42 -9.15 -0.89
N PHE A 20 -5.04 -8.80 -2.03
CA PHE A 20 -5.28 -9.74 -3.13
C PHE A 20 -4.09 -9.87 -4.10
N GLY A 21 -2.96 -9.21 -3.84
CA GLY A 21 -1.79 -9.21 -4.71
C GLY A 21 -1.91 -8.27 -5.92
N LEU A 22 -2.89 -7.36 -5.92
CA LEU A 22 -3.24 -6.52 -7.06
C LEU A 22 -2.51 -5.18 -7.00
N PHE A 23 -1.19 -5.26 -6.86
CA PHE A 23 -0.32 -4.13 -6.50
C PHE A 23 -0.35 -2.96 -7.50
N ALA A 24 -0.57 -3.23 -8.79
CA ALA A 24 -0.74 -2.18 -9.79
C ALA A 24 -1.99 -1.32 -9.55
N VAL A 25 -3.10 -1.96 -9.16
CA VAL A 25 -4.38 -1.29 -8.85
C VAL A 25 -4.27 -0.56 -7.52
N SER A 26 -3.72 -1.22 -6.49
CA SER A 26 -3.46 -0.61 -5.18
C SER A 26 -2.62 0.65 -5.31
N ARG A 27 -1.52 0.59 -6.06
CA ARG A 27 -0.67 1.74 -6.33
C ARG A 27 -1.47 2.89 -6.93
N LEU A 28 -2.25 2.64 -7.98
CA LEU A 28 -3.04 3.67 -8.66
C LEU A 28 -3.97 4.39 -7.67
N LEU A 29 -4.63 3.63 -6.81
CA LEU A 29 -5.56 4.17 -5.81
C LEU A 29 -4.86 4.93 -4.67
N TYR A 30 -3.64 4.54 -4.29
CA TYR A 30 -2.82 5.29 -3.32
C TYR A 30 -2.30 6.63 -3.86
N LEU A 31 -2.11 6.78 -5.19
CA LEU A 31 -1.49 8.00 -5.75
C LEU A 31 -2.26 9.27 -5.39
N PHE A 32 -3.59 9.24 -5.42
CA PHE A 32 -4.38 10.42 -5.11
C PHE A 32 -4.24 10.83 -3.63
N PRO A 33 -4.54 10.00 -2.63
CA PRO A 33 -4.36 10.39 -1.23
C PRO A 33 -2.90 10.73 -0.86
N VAL A 34 -1.91 10.08 -1.49
CA VAL A 34 -0.48 10.41 -1.32
C VAL A 34 -0.16 11.83 -1.76
N ARG A 35 -0.74 12.33 -2.86
CA ARG A 35 -0.56 13.73 -3.30
C ARG A 35 -0.98 14.75 -2.23
N PHE A 36 -1.89 14.38 -1.34
CA PHE A 36 -2.34 15.21 -0.22
C PHE A 36 -1.66 14.86 1.11
N ASN A 37 -0.59 14.05 1.08
CA ASN A 37 0.12 13.57 2.25
C ASN A 37 -0.78 12.83 3.25
N TYR A 38 -1.78 12.10 2.76
CA TYR A 38 -2.65 11.29 3.61
C TYR A 38 -1.84 10.15 4.26
N PRO A 39 -1.72 10.10 5.60
CA PRO A 39 -0.67 9.29 6.23
C PRO A 39 -0.78 7.77 6.02
N PRO A 40 -1.98 7.15 6.06
CA PRO A 40 -2.10 5.73 5.76
C PRO A 40 -1.67 5.39 4.32
N ALA A 41 -2.03 6.21 3.33
CA ALA A 41 -1.64 5.97 1.94
C ALA A 41 -0.14 6.14 1.71
N LEU A 42 0.49 7.12 2.38
CA LEU A 42 1.95 7.27 2.39
C LEU A 42 2.63 6.01 2.91
N PHE A 43 2.14 5.47 4.03
CA PHE A 43 2.68 4.25 4.62
C PHE A 43 2.56 3.04 3.69
N HIS A 44 1.37 2.79 3.15
CA HIS A 44 1.14 1.62 2.29
C HIS A 44 1.85 1.73 0.93
N LEU A 45 1.85 2.89 0.28
CA LEU A 45 2.63 3.06 -0.94
C LEU A 45 4.13 2.92 -0.67
N GLY A 46 4.60 3.44 0.47
CA GLY A 46 5.98 3.24 0.92
C GLY A 46 6.34 1.76 1.06
N HIS A 47 5.44 0.96 1.63
CA HIS A 47 5.58 -0.49 1.70
C HIS A 47 5.68 -1.15 0.32
N LEU A 48 4.86 -0.76 -0.66
CA LEU A 48 4.94 -1.29 -2.03
C LEU A 48 6.29 -0.99 -2.71
N HIS A 49 6.86 0.19 -2.42
CA HIS A 49 8.21 0.55 -2.85
C HIS A 49 9.28 -0.33 -2.16
N ILE A 50 9.11 -0.63 -0.88
CA ILE A 50 10.03 -1.49 -0.15
C ILE A 50 9.89 -2.95 -0.57
N SER A 51 8.72 -3.46 -0.90
CA SER A 51 8.54 -4.86 -1.29
C SER A 51 8.89 -5.14 -2.77
N CYS A 52 9.18 -4.11 -3.56
CA CYS A 52 9.41 -4.24 -5.01
C CYS A 52 8.24 -4.87 -5.79
N GLU A 53 7.02 -4.69 -5.27
CA GLU A 53 5.78 -5.24 -5.85
C GLU A 53 5.19 -4.33 -6.94
N ILE A 54 5.72 -3.10 -7.08
CA ILE A 54 5.32 -2.14 -8.11
C ILE A 54 6.46 -1.85 -9.10
N ARG A 55 6.09 -1.49 -10.33
CA ARG A 55 7.05 -1.06 -11.34
C ARG A 55 7.77 0.22 -10.88
N ASN A 56 9.09 0.25 -11.05
CA ASN A 56 9.97 1.34 -10.61
C ASN A 56 9.98 1.55 -9.07
N ALA A 57 9.75 0.49 -8.31
CA ALA A 57 9.98 0.51 -6.88
C ALA A 57 11.41 0.99 -6.55
N SER A 58 11.51 1.76 -5.48
CA SER A 58 12.76 2.34 -4.98
C SER A 58 12.72 2.26 -3.47
N HIS A 59 13.72 1.61 -2.89
CA HIS A 59 13.83 1.46 -1.45
C HIS A 59 13.89 2.83 -0.75
N GLU A 60 14.70 3.74 -1.27
CA GLU A 60 14.82 5.12 -0.78
C GLU A 60 13.47 5.84 -0.76
N GLU A 61 12.71 5.75 -1.86
CA GLU A 61 11.38 6.37 -1.93
C GLU A 61 10.41 5.72 -0.93
N GLY A 62 10.49 4.41 -0.76
CA GLY A 62 9.68 3.69 0.22
C GLY A 62 9.93 4.17 1.64
N ILE A 63 11.21 4.28 2.03
CA ILE A 63 11.61 4.82 3.33
C ILE A 63 11.20 6.29 3.48
N ARG A 64 11.36 7.11 2.43
CA ARG A 64 10.95 8.53 2.44
C ARG A 64 9.45 8.67 2.74
N LEU A 65 8.62 7.88 2.08
CA LEU A 65 7.16 7.89 2.27
C LEU A 65 6.75 7.43 3.68
N ILE A 66 7.37 6.37 4.20
CA ILE A 66 7.10 5.89 5.57
C ILE A 66 7.52 6.92 6.62
N LYS A 67 8.71 7.54 6.47
CA LYS A 67 9.15 8.65 7.34
C LYS A 67 8.15 9.81 7.31
N LEU A 68 7.65 10.17 6.13
CA LEU A 68 6.66 11.23 5.99
C LEU A 68 5.34 10.88 6.69
N ALA A 69 4.88 9.62 6.60
CA ALA A 69 3.70 9.15 7.32
C ALA A 69 3.88 9.26 8.84
N ALA A 70 5.07 8.90 9.36
CA ALA A 70 5.40 9.03 10.78
C ALA A 70 5.42 10.49 11.24
N VAL A 71 6.00 11.41 10.45
CA VAL A 71 6.00 12.86 10.72
C VAL A 71 4.57 13.42 10.78
N LYS A 72 3.64 12.83 10.03
CA LYS A 72 2.21 13.18 10.08
C LYS A 72 1.45 12.52 11.24
N GLY A 73 2.14 11.86 12.16
CA GLY A 73 1.55 11.24 13.35
C GLY A 73 0.94 9.86 13.11
N TYR A 74 1.23 9.19 11.99
CA TYR A 74 0.74 7.84 11.75
C TYR A 74 1.54 6.82 12.56
N LYS A 75 0.98 6.40 13.69
CA LYS A 75 1.63 5.51 14.65
C LYS A 75 2.20 4.21 14.04
N PRO A 76 1.50 3.51 13.11
CA PRO A 76 2.06 2.32 12.49
C PRO A 76 3.36 2.59 11.72
N ALA A 77 3.53 3.78 11.14
CA ALA A 77 4.77 4.14 10.45
C ALA A 77 5.93 4.34 11.42
N SER A 78 5.72 5.01 12.56
CA SER A 78 6.75 5.15 13.59
C SER A 78 7.16 3.81 14.19
N GLU A 79 6.18 2.94 14.50
CA GLU A 79 6.44 1.59 15.03
C GLU A 79 7.20 0.74 14.00
N TRP A 80 6.87 0.88 12.71
CA TRP A 80 7.58 0.19 11.64
C TRP A 80 9.03 0.64 11.52
N LEU A 81 9.31 1.96 11.55
CA LEU A 81 10.67 2.49 11.45
C LEU A 81 11.57 2.03 12.59
N GLU A 82 11.02 1.92 13.80
CA GLU A 82 11.73 1.40 14.97
C GLU A 82 12.02 -0.09 14.82
N LYS A 83 11.00 -0.87 14.46
CA LYS A 83 11.10 -2.33 14.31
C LYS A 83 12.06 -2.75 13.18
N PHE A 84 12.09 -1.99 12.09
CA PHE A 84 12.85 -2.31 10.88
C PHE A 84 14.03 -1.37 10.65
N LYS A 85 14.59 -0.79 11.71
CA LYS A 85 15.76 0.11 11.64
C LYS A 85 16.93 -0.43 10.78
N PRO A 86 17.33 -1.72 10.83
CA PRO A 86 18.38 -2.23 9.95
C PRO A 86 18.04 -2.14 8.46
N LEU A 87 16.75 -2.23 8.11
CA LEU A 87 16.27 -2.10 6.74
C LEU A 87 16.16 -0.62 6.33
N VAL A 88 15.89 0.29 7.27
CA VAL A 88 15.92 1.74 7.05
C VAL A 88 17.35 2.23 6.75
N ASP A 89 18.33 1.66 7.43
CA ASP A 89 19.74 2.04 7.33
C ASP A 89 20.50 1.24 6.26
N ALA A 90 19.83 0.29 5.61
CA ALA A 90 20.43 -0.56 4.58
C ALA A 90 20.80 0.26 3.34
N SER A 91 21.96 -0.03 2.76
CA SER A 91 22.27 0.47 1.42
C SER A 91 21.32 -0.14 0.39
N ASN A 92 21.10 0.58 -0.72
CA ASN A 92 20.20 0.13 -1.80
C ASN A 92 20.52 -1.28 -2.34
N GLU A 93 21.75 -1.77 -2.18
CA GLU A 93 22.18 -3.09 -2.65
C GLU A 93 21.81 -4.24 -1.69
N SER A 94 21.98 -4.05 -0.38
CA SER A 94 21.56 -5.04 0.62
C SER A 94 20.05 -5.10 0.77
N ALA A 95 19.37 -3.95 0.69
CA ALA A 95 17.92 -3.88 0.60
C ALA A 95 17.40 -4.66 -0.62
N LYS A 96 18.01 -4.47 -1.80
CA LYS A 96 17.63 -5.23 -3.02
C LYS A 96 17.71 -6.74 -2.82
N LYS A 97 18.73 -7.27 -2.14
CA LYS A 97 18.86 -8.72 -1.89
C LYS A 97 17.74 -9.26 -1.02
N SER A 98 17.41 -8.59 0.09
CA SER A 98 16.27 -8.98 0.94
C SER A 98 14.92 -8.83 0.24
N GLN A 99 14.78 -7.83 -0.64
CA GLN A 99 13.58 -7.60 -1.43
C GLN A 99 13.36 -8.65 -2.52
N ILE A 100 14.43 -9.10 -3.18
CA ILE A 100 14.35 -10.20 -4.15
C ILE A 100 13.85 -11.47 -3.48
N ILE A 101 14.36 -11.80 -2.29
CA ILE A 101 13.91 -12.97 -1.51
C ILE A 101 12.43 -12.83 -1.14
N PHE A 102 12.01 -11.66 -0.67
CA PHE A 102 10.61 -11.44 -0.30
C PHE A 102 9.68 -11.58 -1.51
N LYS A 103 10.08 -11.02 -2.66
CA LYS A 103 9.37 -11.13 -3.94
C LYS A 103 9.32 -12.57 -4.46
N GLU A 104 10.39 -13.34 -4.34
CA GLU A 104 10.40 -14.75 -4.71
C GLU A 104 9.41 -15.55 -3.85
N LEU A 105 9.39 -15.29 -2.54
CA LEU A 105 8.45 -15.91 -1.61
C LEU A 105 6.98 -15.50 -1.88
N THR A 106 6.71 -14.23 -2.18
CA THR A 106 5.35 -13.72 -2.41
C THR A 106 4.83 -14.02 -3.82
N SER A 107 5.69 -14.03 -4.84
CA SER A 107 5.27 -14.29 -6.23
C SER A 107 4.65 -15.68 -6.42
N GLY A 108 5.09 -16.67 -5.64
CA GLY A 108 4.49 -18.02 -5.64
C GLY A 108 3.09 -18.06 -5.03
N LEU A 109 2.82 -17.20 -4.03
CA LEU A 109 1.51 -17.10 -3.37
C LEU A 109 0.45 -16.47 -4.28
N PHE A 110 0.84 -15.56 -5.17
CA PHE A 110 -0.11 -14.81 -6.01
C PHE A 110 -0.28 -15.34 -7.44
N ARG A 111 0.56 -16.27 -7.93
CA ARG A 111 0.43 -16.86 -9.28
C ARG A 111 -0.93 -17.53 -9.56
N ASN A 112 -1.65 -17.94 -8.51
CA ASN A 112 -2.93 -18.62 -8.62
C ASN A 112 -4.15 -17.70 -8.35
N VAL A 113 -3.96 -16.39 -8.23
CA VAL A 113 -5.08 -15.45 -8.01
C VAL A 113 -5.85 -15.28 -9.33
N LYS A 114 -7.02 -15.92 -9.38
CA LYS A 114 -7.91 -15.93 -10.56
C LYS A 114 -8.59 -14.57 -10.76
N ILE A 115 -8.85 -14.22 -12.02
CA ILE A 115 -9.59 -13.00 -12.44
C ILE A 115 -10.93 -12.81 -11.70
N ILE A 116 -11.55 -13.91 -11.26
CA ILE A 116 -12.80 -13.91 -10.48
C ILE A 116 -12.66 -13.15 -9.15
N ASN A 117 -11.49 -13.20 -8.50
CA ASN A 117 -11.24 -12.49 -7.25
C ASN A 117 -11.27 -10.97 -7.47
N TYR A 118 -10.91 -10.51 -8.68
CA TYR A 118 -10.94 -9.10 -9.08
C TYR A 118 -12.38 -8.61 -9.24
N ILE A 119 -13.24 -9.41 -9.86
CA ILE A 119 -14.66 -9.10 -10.06
C ILE A 119 -15.39 -9.08 -8.71
N ILE A 120 -15.14 -10.07 -7.85
CA ILE A 120 -15.74 -10.13 -6.51
C ILE A 120 -15.32 -8.93 -5.67
N ALA A 121 -14.02 -8.61 -5.62
CA ALA A 121 -13.53 -7.45 -4.87
C ALA A 121 -14.15 -6.14 -5.37
N PHE A 122 -14.25 -5.95 -6.69
CA PHE A 122 -14.89 -4.77 -7.27
C PHE A 122 -16.39 -4.68 -6.90
N LEU A 123 -17.14 -5.77 -7.06
CA LEU A 123 -18.58 -5.81 -6.73
C LEU A 123 -18.83 -5.56 -5.25
N PHE A 124 -17.97 -6.07 -4.37
CA PHE A 124 -18.08 -5.86 -2.92
C PHE A 124 -17.90 -4.39 -2.55
N HIS A 125 -16.88 -3.72 -3.11
CA HIS A 125 -16.68 -2.28 -2.86
C HIS A 125 -17.77 -1.41 -3.52
N LEU A 126 -18.27 -1.81 -4.69
CA LEU A 126 -19.41 -1.13 -5.33
C LEU A 126 -20.67 -1.21 -4.45
N ALA A 127 -20.95 -2.38 -3.87
CA ALA A 127 -22.08 -2.56 -2.95
C ALA A 127 -21.95 -1.70 -1.68
N ILE A 128 -20.75 -1.64 -1.08
CA ILE A 128 -20.48 -0.78 0.09
C ILE A 128 -20.65 0.70 -0.27
N ALA A 129 -20.12 1.14 -1.42
CA ALA A 129 -20.25 2.53 -1.85
C ALA A 129 -21.71 2.93 -2.10
N ILE A 130 -22.50 2.05 -2.73
CA ILE A 130 -23.94 2.26 -2.95
C ILE A 130 -24.69 2.32 -1.60
N ALA A 131 -24.39 1.40 -0.68
CA ALA A 131 -25.01 1.38 0.64
C ALA A 131 -24.72 2.69 1.41
N ILE A 132 -23.48 3.17 1.38
CA ILE A 132 -23.13 4.44 2.02
C ILE A 132 -23.85 5.61 1.36
N TYR A 133 -23.87 5.67 0.02
CA TYR A 133 -24.56 6.74 -0.72
C TYR A 133 -26.07 6.79 -0.41
N ASN A 134 -26.72 5.63 -0.29
CA ASN A 134 -28.16 5.55 0.00
C ASN A 134 -28.53 5.81 1.46
N HIS A 135 -27.54 5.88 2.36
CA HIS A 135 -27.74 6.16 3.80
C HIS A 135 -27.13 7.51 4.23
N LEU A 136 -26.74 8.35 3.26
CA LEU A 136 -26.34 9.75 3.43
C LEU A 136 -27.44 10.69 2.93
#